data_AF-A0A830FRD2-F1
#
_entry.id   AF-A0A830FRD2-F1
#
_cell.length_a   1.000
_cell.length_b   1.000
_cell.length_c   1.000
_cell.angle_alpha   90.00
_cell.angle_beta   90.00
_cell.angle_gamma   90.00
#
_symmetry.space_group_name_H-M   'P 1'
#
loop_
_entity.id
_entity.type
_entity.pdbx_description
1 polymer ?
#
loop_
_entity_poly.entity_id
_entity_poly.type
_entity_poly.pdbx_seq_one_letter_code
_entity_poly.pdbx_strand_id
1 'polypeptide(L)'
;MELYNVTESNRTYSIEIAPSVGVVGDWEPFHHVSVLAKNKNGEVSCRKHIGDLTKSGDYEPVTFTCNEFPHTITYEIDRDPCSQGTSVSKYVYNPEQDLWQPEKVECESSSWPW
;
A
#
# COMPACT_ATOMS: atom_id res chain seq x y z
N MET A 1 -2.56 -2.72 -6.58
CA MET A 1 -1.09 -2.56 -6.37
C MET A 1 -0.43 -3.89 -6.61
N GLU A 2 0.83 -3.88 -7.04
CA GLU A 2 1.59 -5.11 -7.30
C GLU A 2 2.95 -5.05 -6.59
N LEU A 3 3.18 -5.93 -5.63
CA LEU A 3 4.46 -6.06 -4.93
C LEU A 3 5.41 -6.91 -5.78
N TYR A 4 6.51 -6.32 -6.25
CA TYR A 4 7.52 -7.03 -7.03
C TYR A 4 8.57 -7.69 -6.16
N ASN A 5 9.08 -6.97 -5.15
CA ASN A 5 10.20 -7.47 -4.37
C ASN A 5 10.29 -6.86 -2.97
N VAL A 6 10.79 -7.66 -2.02
CA VAL A 6 11.25 -7.22 -0.71
C VAL A 6 12.61 -7.87 -0.46
N THR A 7 13.67 -7.07 -0.50
CA THR A 7 15.06 -7.55 -0.37
C THR A 7 15.72 -6.99 0.87
N GLU A 8 16.45 -7.84 1.60
CA GLU A 8 17.26 -7.41 2.73
C GLU A 8 18.70 -7.12 2.29
N SER A 9 19.24 -5.99 2.73
CA SER A 9 20.66 -5.68 2.67
C SER A 9 21.07 -4.88 3.90
N ASN A 10 22.09 -5.34 4.63
CA ASN A 10 22.62 -4.66 5.82
C ASN A 10 21.53 -4.23 6.84
N ARG A 11 20.58 -5.12 7.14
CA ARG A 11 19.41 -4.86 8.03
C ARG A 11 18.45 -3.77 7.55
N THR A 12 18.55 -3.40 6.28
CA THR A 12 17.61 -2.52 5.60
C THR A 12 16.82 -3.34 4.59
N TYR A 13 15.52 -3.11 4.51
CA TYR A 13 14.62 -3.79 3.59
C TYR A 13 14.26 -2.84 2.46
N SER A 14 14.62 -3.19 1.23
CA SER A 14 14.24 -2.48 0.02
C SER A 14 12.98 -3.11 -0.55
N ILE A 15 11.92 -2.30 -0.67
CA ILE A 15 10.60 -2.71 -1.15
C ILE A 15 10.39 -2.08 -2.52
N GLU A 16 10.04 -2.89 -3.51
CA GLU A 16 9.67 -2.46 -4.85
C GLU A 16 8.22 -2.82 -5.14
N ILE A 17 7.42 -1.81 -5.48
CA ILE A 17 5.98 -1.96 -5.64
C ILE A 17 5.45 -1.04 -6.74
N ALA A 18 4.58 -1.56 -7.61
CA ALA A 18 3.83 -0.74 -8.55
C ALA A 18 2.51 -0.30 -7.92
N PRO A 19 2.27 1.03 -7.88
CA PRO A 19 0.94 1.51 -7.63
C PRO A 19 -0.02 1.12 -8.75
N SER A 20 -1.25 0.79 -8.39
CA SER A 20 -2.25 0.43 -9.38
C SER A 20 -3.63 0.79 -8.87
N VAL A 21 -4.41 1.43 -9.73
CA VAL A 21 -5.75 1.93 -9.48
C VAL A 21 -6.73 1.16 -10.35
N GLY A 22 -7.58 0.36 -9.71
CA GLY A 22 -8.73 -0.29 -10.34
C GLY A 22 -10.02 0.34 -9.84
N VAL A 23 -10.88 0.78 -10.75
CA VAL A 23 -12.14 1.47 -10.44
C VAL A 23 -13.28 0.91 -11.29
N VAL A 24 -14.49 0.89 -10.72
CA VAL A 24 -15.72 0.49 -11.42
C VAL A 24 -16.71 1.64 -11.28
N GLY A 25 -17.12 2.25 -12.39
CA GLY A 25 -18.01 3.42 -12.40
C GLY A 25 -17.26 4.77 -12.39
N ASP A 26 -17.99 5.83 -12.05
CA ASP A 26 -17.41 7.18 -11.88
C ASP A 26 -16.50 7.19 -10.64
N TRP A 27 -15.31 7.77 -10.75
CA TRP A 27 -14.31 7.79 -9.68
C TRP A 27 -13.55 9.11 -9.62
N GLU A 28 -13.04 9.46 -8.45
CA GLU A 28 -12.22 10.65 -8.21
C GLU A 28 -10.73 10.29 -8.03
N PRO A 29 -9.80 11.11 -8.55
CA PRO A 29 -8.36 10.92 -8.34
C PRO A 29 -7.97 10.74 -6.86
N PHE A 30 -7.00 9.86 -6.61
CA PHE A 30 -6.38 9.75 -5.29
C PHE A 30 -5.28 10.80 -5.15
N HIS A 31 -5.42 11.70 -4.19
CA HIS A 31 -4.46 12.78 -3.97
C HIS A 31 -3.52 12.48 -2.80
N HIS A 32 -2.29 12.95 -2.93
CA HIS A 32 -1.21 12.81 -1.95
C HIS A 32 -0.99 11.38 -1.46
N VAL A 33 -0.98 10.43 -2.37
CA VAL A 33 -0.78 9.02 -2.05
C VAL A 33 0.63 8.79 -1.54
N SER A 34 0.72 8.04 -0.46
CA SER A 34 1.96 7.49 0.07
C SER A 34 1.84 5.98 0.16
N VAL A 35 2.91 5.27 -0.18
CA VAL A 35 3.07 3.87 0.21
C VAL A 35 3.70 3.84 1.59
N LEU A 36 3.20 2.99 2.47
CA LEU A 36 3.76 2.78 3.79
C LEU A 36 3.95 1.30 4.05
N ALA A 37 4.96 0.98 4.84
CA ALA A 37 5.12 -0.35 5.40
C ALA A 37 5.04 -0.29 6.93
N LYS A 38 4.26 -1.20 7.50
CA LYS A 38 4.02 -1.34 8.94
C LYS A 38 4.76 -2.55 9.48
N ASN A 39 5.24 -2.45 10.72
CA ASN A 39 5.79 -3.58 11.46
C ASN A 39 4.67 -4.51 11.99
N LYS A 40 5.04 -5.56 12.73
CA LYS A 40 4.09 -6.54 13.30
C LYS A 40 3.09 -5.94 14.29
N ASN A 41 3.40 -4.78 14.86
CA ASN A 41 2.53 -4.09 15.82
C ASN A 41 1.54 -3.14 15.10
N GLY A 42 1.66 -3.00 13.78
CA GLY A 42 0.87 -2.05 12.99
C GLY A 42 1.45 -0.63 12.96
N GLU A 43 2.65 -0.40 13.50
CA GLU A 43 3.31 0.90 13.49
C GLU A 43 4.01 1.14 12.14
N VAL A 44 3.98 2.36 11.64
CA VAL A 44 4.63 2.72 10.36
C VAL A 44 6.15 2.69 10.54
N SER A 45 6.82 1.76 9.86
CA SER A 45 8.29 1.63 9.84
C SER A 45 8.93 2.58 8.83
N CYS A 46 8.27 2.79 7.69
CA CYS A 46 8.76 3.58 6.58
C CYS A 46 7.59 4.07 5.71
N ARG A 47 7.80 5.20 5.03
CA ARG A 47 6.81 5.82 4.15
C ARG A 47 7.51 6.42 2.94
N LYS A 48 6.88 6.31 1.77
CA LYS A 48 7.28 6.98 0.54
C LYS A 48 6.07 7.70 -0.06
N HIS A 49 6.17 9.01 -0.17
CA HIS A 49 5.21 9.78 -0.95
C HIS A 49 5.40 9.50 -2.44
N ILE A 50 4.29 9.20 -3.14
CA ILE A 50 4.27 8.85 -4.58
C ILE A 50 3.45 9.84 -5.41
N GLY A 51 2.84 10.85 -4.78
CA GLY A 51 2.08 11.90 -5.46
C GLY A 51 0.64 11.51 -5.73
N ASP A 52 0.07 12.03 -6.82
CA ASP A 52 -1.34 11.85 -7.15
C ASP A 52 -1.55 10.73 -8.18
N LEU A 53 -2.53 9.87 -7.93
CA LEU A 53 -2.97 8.83 -8.85
C LEU A 53 -4.25 9.30 -9.56
N THR A 54 -4.07 9.96 -10.70
CA THR A 54 -5.13 10.66 -11.46
C THR A 54 -5.75 9.85 -12.60
N LYS A 55 -5.19 8.68 -12.89
CA LYS A 55 -5.64 7.75 -13.95
C LYS A 55 -5.80 6.33 -13.41
N SER A 56 -6.72 5.58 -13.98
CA SER A 56 -6.82 4.13 -13.75
C SER A 56 -5.68 3.39 -14.44
N GLY A 57 -5.30 2.23 -13.90
CA GLY A 57 -4.25 1.37 -14.43
C GLY A 57 -3.02 1.33 -13.54
N ASP A 58 -1.95 0.78 -14.10
CA ASP A 58 -0.68 0.57 -13.41
C ASP A 58 0.22 1.79 -13.56
N TYR A 59 0.90 2.12 -12.46
CA TYR A 59 1.87 3.20 -12.38
C TYR A 59 3.28 2.63 -12.34
N GLU A 60 4.26 3.47 -12.63
CA GLU A 60 5.67 3.09 -12.54
C GLU A 60 6.02 2.56 -11.15
N PRO A 61 6.81 1.48 -11.07
CA PRO A 61 7.28 0.93 -9.80
C PRO A 61 8.02 1.99 -8.99
N VAL A 62 7.77 1.98 -7.68
CA VAL A 62 8.49 2.80 -6.73
C VAL A 62 9.29 1.91 -5.80
N THR A 63 10.48 2.37 -5.45
CA THR A 63 11.34 1.71 -4.46
C THR A 63 11.49 2.58 -3.23
N PHE A 64 11.40 1.96 -2.05
CA PHE A 64 11.64 2.63 -0.78
C PHE A 64 12.25 1.66 0.24
N THR A 65 12.89 2.22 1.26
CA THR A 65 13.67 1.45 2.24
C THR A 65 13.11 1.57 3.64
N CYS A 66 13.23 0.47 4.40
CA CYS A 66 12.74 0.36 5.78
C CYS A 66 13.85 -0.23 6.66
N ASN A 67 14.00 0.28 7.89
CA ASN A 67 15.03 -0.18 8.82
C ASN A 67 14.59 -1.40 9.65
N GLU A 68 13.33 -1.82 9.49
CA GLU A 68 12.73 -2.97 10.14
C GLU A 68 11.98 -3.79 9.10
N PHE A 69 11.87 -5.10 9.32
CA PHE A 69 11.12 -5.99 8.45
C PHE A 69 9.63 -5.59 8.41
N PRO A 70 9.08 -5.25 7.23
CA PRO A 70 7.68 -4.92 7.10
C PRO A 70 6.80 -6.17 7.24
N HIS A 71 5.70 -6.08 7.98
CA HIS A 71 4.66 -7.12 8.02
C HIS A 71 3.44 -6.76 7.16
N THR A 72 3.24 -5.48 6.86
CA THR A 72 2.16 -5.03 6.00
C THR A 72 2.64 -3.90 5.11
N ILE A 73 2.27 -3.90 3.83
CA ILE A 73 2.54 -2.82 2.88
C ILE A 73 1.19 -2.34 2.33
N THR A 74 0.91 -1.05 2.42
CA THR A 74 -0.37 -0.46 1.99
C THR A 74 -0.23 1.02 1.62
N TYR A 75 -1.34 1.69 1.34
CA TYR A 75 -1.39 3.11 1.04
C TYR A 75 -1.88 3.95 2.22
N GLU A 76 -1.45 5.20 2.23
CA GLU A 76 -2.09 6.32 2.94
C GLU A 76 -2.44 7.38 1.89
N ILE A 77 -3.62 7.98 2.03
CA ILE A 77 -4.22 8.87 1.04
C ILE A 77 -4.89 10.01 1.83
N ASP A 78 -4.57 11.27 1.50
CA ASP A 78 -4.97 12.45 2.30
C ASP A 78 -6.48 12.72 2.30
N ARG A 79 -7.18 12.22 1.29
CA ARG A 79 -8.62 12.32 1.16
C ARG A 79 -9.19 10.94 1.11
N ASP A 80 -10.15 10.68 1.99
CA ASP A 80 -10.99 9.49 2.02
C ASP A 80 -11.51 9.21 0.58
N PRO A 81 -10.85 8.35 -0.20
CA PRO A 81 -11.29 8.04 -1.55
C PRO A 81 -12.39 6.98 -1.51
N CYS A 82 -12.83 6.66 -0.29
CA CYS A 82 -13.88 5.74 0.06
C CYS A 82 -15.26 6.37 -0.18
N SER A 83 -15.49 6.92 -1.38
CA SER A 83 -16.80 6.75 -1.99
C SER A 83 -17.16 5.26 -1.89
N GLN A 84 -18.42 4.93 -1.53
CA GLN A 84 -18.87 3.53 -1.47
C GLN A 84 -18.40 2.75 -2.71
N GLY A 85 -17.71 1.63 -2.51
CA GLY A 85 -17.26 0.75 -3.60
C GLY A 85 -15.81 0.90 -4.04
N THR A 86 -15.03 1.81 -3.46
CA THR A 86 -13.57 1.85 -3.70
C THR A 86 -12.88 0.71 -2.94
N SER A 87 -11.98 -0.02 -3.59
CA SER A 87 -11.14 -1.02 -2.93
C SER A 87 -9.67 -0.69 -3.11
N VAL A 88 -8.90 -0.79 -2.02
CA VAL A 88 -7.44 -0.67 -2.07
C VAL A 88 -6.82 -2.02 -1.78
N SER A 89 -5.68 -2.29 -2.40
CA SER A 89 -4.89 -3.48 -2.09
C SER A 89 -3.95 -3.18 -0.92
N LYS A 90 -3.71 -4.17 -0.07
CA LYS A 90 -2.56 -4.24 0.82
C LYS A 90 -1.88 -5.59 0.64
N TYR A 91 -0.61 -5.68 1.01
CA TYR A 91 0.11 -6.94 1.11
C TYR A 91 0.42 -7.23 2.58
N VAL A 92 0.13 -8.45 3.02
CA VAL A 92 0.42 -8.93 4.38
C VAL A 92 1.40 -10.09 4.28
N TYR A 93 2.44 -10.06 5.08
CA TYR A 93 3.42 -11.13 5.11
C TYR A 93 2.90 -12.30 5.95
N ASN A 94 2.86 -13.49 5.36
CA ASN A 94 2.53 -14.74 6.04
C ASN A 94 3.83 -15.44 6.48
N PRO A 95 4.20 -15.40 7.77
CA PRO A 95 5.43 -16.00 8.26
C PRO A 95 5.43 -17.53 8.26
N GLU A 96 4.26 -18.18 8.25
CA GLU A 96 4.17 -19.66 8.23
C GLU A 96 4.55 -20.23 6.86
N GLN A 97 4.30 -19.45 5.81
CA GLN A 97 4.52 -19.84 4.42
C GLN A 97 5.67 -19.06 3.75
N ASP A 98 6.29 -18.12 4.47
CA ASP A 98 7.36 -17.24 3.98
C ASP A 98 6.98 -16.53 2.67
N LEU A 99 5.77 -15.95 2.64
CA LEU A 99 5.24 -15.32 1.42
C LEU A 99 4.33 -14.12 1.69
N TRP A 100 4.30 -13.19 0.73
CA TRP A 100 3.43 -12.03 0.75
C TRP A 100 2.08 -12.35 0.11
N GLN A 101 1.00 -12.11 0.86
CA GLN A 101 -0.37 -12.35 0.41
C GLN A 101 -1.07 -11.02 0.10
N PRO A 102 -1.68 -10.86 -1.09
CA PRO A 102 -2.50 -9.70 -1.38
C PRO A 102 -3.85 -9.81 -0.65
N GLU A 103 -4.22 -8.76 0.06
CA GLU A 103 -5.55 -8.58 0.64
C GLU A 103 -6.22 -7.36 0.01
N LYS A 104 -7.51 -7.48 -0.32
CA LYS A 104 -8.34 -6.35 -0.71
C LYS A 104 -9.00 -5.78 0.53
N VAL A 105 -8.85 -4.49 0.74
CA VAL A 105 -9.58 -3.75 1.77
C VAL A 105 -10.62 -2.91 1.05
N GLU A 106 -11.87 -3.25 1.28
CA GLU A 106 -12.99 -2.43 0.83
C GLU A 106 -13.14 -1.23 1.76
N CYS A 107 -13.36 -0.08 1.16
CA CYS A 107 -13.76 1.12 1.85
C CYS A 107 -15.19 0.97 2.39
N GLU A 108 -15.36 0.54 3.65
CA GLU A 108 -16.66 0.63 4.32
C GLU A 108 -16.84 2.00 4.99
N SER A 109 -18.01 2.59 4.83
CA SER A 109 -18.34 4.00 5.14
C SER A 109 -18.32 4.38 6.63
N SER A 110 -17.71 3.58 7.50
CA SER A 110 -17.75 3.85 8.93
C SER A 110 -16.71 3.01 9.68
N SER A 111 -15.87 3.72 10.44
CA SER A 111 -14.95 3.23 11.48
C SER A 111 -13.57 2.72 11.07
N TRP A 112 -12.71 3.65 10.68
CA TRP A 112 -11.27 3.54 10.96
C TRP A 112 -10.96 4.30 12.26
N PRO A 113 -10.39 3.66 13.30
CA PRO A 113 -9.73 4.38 14.37
C PRO A 113 -8.33 4.77 13.84
N TRP A 114 -8.13 6.06 13.63
CA TRP A 114 -6.81 6.64 13.32
C TRP A 114 -5.92 6.62 14.56
#